data_AF-A0A8H2JAJ0-F1
#
_entry.id   AF-A0A8H2JAJ0-F1
#
_cell.length_a   1.000
_cell.length_b   1.000
_cell.length_c   1.000
_cell.angle_alpha   90.00
_cell.angle_beta   90.00
_cell.angle_gamma   90.00
#
_symmetry.space_group_name_H-M   'P 1'
#
loop_
_entity.id
_entity.type
_entity.pdbx_description
1 polymer ?
#
loop_
_entity_poly.entity_id
_entity_poly.type
_entity_poly.pdbx_seq_one_letter_code
_entity_poly.pdbx_strand_id
1 'polypeptide(L)'
;MGNIVGMPNSAPDYSRDRDTFAGNDSGSCPGVLFDASDAQNPQYAFRKNGGGCPPFAETKTLGAGQKLVKYQITCAVGDDGLTACVNTVTNHGFVLRQTGSWTF
;
A
#
# COMPACT_ATOMS: atom_id res chain seq x y z
N MET A 1 8.20 -7.67 -10.96
CA MET A 1 8.03 -6.31 -10.44
C MET A 1 6.56 -6.10 -10.12
N GLY A 2 6.22 -5.73 -8.88
CA GLY A 2 4.82 -5.48 -8.51
C GLY A 2 4.36 -4.13 -9.05
N ASN A 3 3.24 -4.11 -9.78
CA ASN A 3 2.62 -2.88 -10.27
C ASN A 3 1.29 -2.68 -9.56
N ILE A 4 1.12 -1.56 -8.85
CA ILE A 4 -0.21 -1.15 -8.39
C ILE A 4 -0.90 -0.49 -9.58
N VAL A 5 -1.84 -1.22 -10.19
CA VAL A 5 -2.62 -0.72 -11.32
C VAL A 5 -3.49 0.44 -10.83
N GLY A 6 -3.42 1.60 -11.51
CA GLY A 6 -4.11 2.82 -11.10
C GLY A 6 -3.33 3.70 -10.11
N MET A 7 -2.03 3.43 -9.89
CA MET A 7 -1.17 4.37 -9.15
C MET A 7 -1.09 5.71 -9.91
N PRO A 8 -1.29 6.87 -9.25
CA PRO A 8 -1.12 8.15 -9.88
C PRO A 8 0.32 8.33 -10.38
N ASN A 9 0.49 8.79 -11.61
CA ASN A 9 1.80 9.01 -12.24
C ASN A 9 2.69 9.99 -11.45
N SER A 10 2.08 10.81 -10.58
CA SER A 10 2.70 11.79 -9.70
C SER A 10 2.99 11.30 -8.28
N ALA A 11 2.90 9.99 -8.01
CA ALA A 11 3.27 9.44 -6.70
C ALA A 11 4.71 9.86 -6.34
N PRO A 12 4.93 10.60 -5.25
CA PRO A 12 6.26 11.14 -4.93
C PRO A 12 7.23 10.00 -4.61
N ASP A 13 8.45 10.12 -5.12
CA ASP A 13 9.57 9.29 -4.68
C ASP A 13 10.08 9.86 -3.35
N TYR A 14 10.05 9.06 -2.28
CA TYR A 14 10.47 9.48 -0.95
C TYR A 14 11.78 8.78 -0.60
N SER A 15 12.91 9.47 -0.80
CA SER A 15 14.24 8.92 -0.53
C SER A 15 14.49 8.59 0.94
N ARG A 16 13.68 9.12 1.86
CA ARG A 16 13.73 8.78 3.31
C ARG A 16 13.18 7.38 3.60
N ASP A 17 12.37 6.83 2.69
CA ASP A 17 11.75 5.51 2.83
C ASP A 17 12.56 4.42 2.11
N ARG A 18 13.81 4.74 1.71
CA ARG A 18 14.72 3.83 1.00
C ARG A 18 15.02 2.55 1.78
N ASP A 19 14.91 2.61 3.10
CA ASP A 19 15.18 1.48 4.00
C ASP A 19 13.90 0.86 4.57
N THR A 20 12.71 1.36 4.18
CA THR A 20 11.42 0.82 4.66
C THR A 20 11.21 -0.63 4.23
N PHE A 21 11.83 -1.02 3.12
CA PHE A 21 11.91 -2.41 2.68
C PHE A 21 13.39 -2.80 2.57
N ALA A 22 13.78 -3.93 3.16
CA ALA A 22 15.15 -4.43 3.21
C ALA A 22 15.68 -4.94 1.85
N GLY A 23 15.33 -4.29 0.74
CA GLY A 23 15.72 -4.68 -0.60
C GLY A 23 16.92 -3.88 -1.09
N ASN A 24 17.96 -4.59 -1.57
CA ASN A 24 19.28 -4.03 -1.83
C ASN A 24 19.48 -3.41 -3.23
N ASP A 25 18.42 -3.18 -4.01
CA ASP A 25 18.55 -2.77 -5.41
C ASP A 25 17.61 -1.62 -5.78
N SER A 26 18.05 -0.84 -6.76
CA SER A 26 17.56 0.39 -7.40
C SER A 26 16.09 0.41 -7.88
N GLY A 27 15.25 -0.51 -7.43
CA GLY A 27 13.81 -0.54 -7.72
C GLY A 27 13.08 0.53 -6.92
N SER A 28 12.06 1.14 -7.54
CA SER A 28 11.12 2.00 -6.83
C SER A 28 9.77 1.28 -6.79
N CYS A 29 9.51 0.50 -5.74
CA CYS A 29 8.34 -0.39 -5.70
C CYS A 29 7.08 0.36 -5.27
N PRO A 30 5.97 0.25 -6.01
CA PRO A 30 4.76 0.97 -5.67
C PRO A 30 4.12 0.39 -4.41
N GLY A 31 3.76 1.26 -3.47
CA GLY A 31 3.15 0.90 -2.19
C GLY A 31 2.19 1.96 -1.67
N VAL A 32 1.45 1.61 -0.62
CA VAL A 32 0.71 2.56 0.21
C VAL A 32 1.35 2.62 1.58
N LEU A 33 1.74 3.81 2.01
CA LEU A 33 2.36 4.03 3.33
C LEU A 33 1.50 4.98 4.15
N PHE A 34 1.56 4.78 5.47
CA PHE A 34 1.00 5.72 6.42
C PHE A 34 1.96 6.90 6.55
N ASP A 35 1.55 8.06 6.07
CA ASP A 35 2.30 9.30 6.12
C ASP A 35 1.89 10.09 7.37
N ALA A 36 2.79 10.11 8.35
CA ALA A 36 2.64 10.87 9.58
C ALA A 36 3.42 12.19 9.57
N SER A 37 3.85 12.68 8.39
CA SER A 37 4.57 13.95 8.28
C SER A 37 3.72 15.13 8.76
N ASP A 38 2.41 15.06 8.57
CA ASP A 38 1.44 15.92 9.22
C ASP A 38 0.88 15.21 10.46
N ALA A 39 1.38 15.60 11.63
CA ALA A 39 0.94 15.02 12.89
C ALA A 39 -0.52 15.37 13.24
N GLN A 40 -1.10 16.41 12.63
CA GLN A 40 -2.49 16.81 12.85
C GLN A 40 -3.46 16.07 11.93
N ASN A 41 -2.98 15.64 10.76
CA ASN A 41 -3.79 14.91 9.78
C ASN A 41 -2.97 13.81 9.08
N PRO A 42 -2.64 12.71 9.78
CA PRO A 42 -1.88 11.63 9.18
C PRO A 42 -2.74 10.87 8.18
N GLN A 43 -2.17 10.56 7.01
CA GLN A 43 -2.93 10.06 5.86
C GLN A 43 -2.21 8.89 5.17
N TYR A 44 -2.98 8.03 4.51
CA TYR A 44 -2.39 7.06 3.59
C TYR A 44 -2.03 7.74 2.27
N ALA A 45 -0.86 7.41 1.73
CA ALA A 45 -0.39 7.95 0.46
C ALA A 45 0.20 6.86 -0.43
N PHE A 46 -0.09 6.97 -1.74
CA PHE A 46 0.57 6.17 -2.77
C PHE A 46 1.99 6.67 -2.99
N ARG A 47 2.97 5.77 -2.88
CA ARG A 47 4.39 6.10 -2.96
C ARG A 47 5.11 5.11 -3.86
N LYS A 48 6.19 5.58 -4.50
CA LYS A 48 7.19 4.70 -5.10
C LYS A 48 8.33 4.60 -4.08
N ASN A 49 8.51 3.40 -3.52
CA ASN A 49 9.45 3.16 -2.44
C ASN A 49 10.84 2.89 -2.98
N GLY A 50 11.85 3.64 -2.53
CA GLY A 50 13.24 3.27 -2.80
C GLY A 50 13.58 1.90 -2.20
N GLY A 51 14.30 1.07 -2.96
CA GLY A 51 14.78 -0.24 -2.52
C GLY A 51 14.12 -1.42 -3.24
N GLY A 52 14.70 -2.61 -3.05
CA GLY A 52 14.19 -3.84 -3.68
C GLY A 52 12.79 -4.19 -3.16
N CYS A 53 11.89 -4.56 -4.07
CA CYS A 53 10.57 -5.10 -3.70
C CYS A 53 10.73 -6.28 -2.74
N PRO A 54 9.94 -6.37 -1.66
CA PRO A 54 9.87 -7.57 -0.84
C PRO A 54 9.63 -8.80 -1.73
N PRO A 55 10.23 -9.97 -1.40
CA PRO A 55 9.93 -11.19 -2.13
C PRO A 55 8.49 -11.62 -1.84
N PHE A 56 7.57 -11.30 -2.74
CA PHE A 56 6.16 -11.66 -2.61
C PHE A 56 5.86 -13.12 -3.01
N ALA A 57 6.84 -13.83 -3.61
CA ALA A 57 6.64 -15.15 -4.22
C ALA A 57 6.17 -16.24 -3.23
N GLU A 58 6.60 -16.16 -1.96
CA GLU A 58 6.27 -17.13 -0.91
C GLU A 58 5.01 -16.72 -0.11
N THR A 59 4.36 -15.61 -0.46
CA THR A 59 3.26 -15.07 0.36
C THR A 59 1.92 -15.68 -0.02
N LYS A 60 1.16 -16.10 0.99
CA LYS A 60 -0.22 -16.58 0.79
C LYS A 60 -1.10 -15.40 0.36
N THR A 61 -1.63 -15.47 -0.86
CA THR A 61 -2.55 -14.47 -1.40
C THR A 61 -3.96 -14.65 -0.82
N LEU A 62 -4.65 -13.54 -0.57
CA LEU A 62 -6.07 -13.52 -0.23
C LEU A 62 -6.91 -13.58 -1.51
N GLY A 63 -7.95 -14.41 -1.53
CA GLY A 63 -8.97 -14.43 -2.57
C GLY A 63 -10.15 -13.51 -2.26
N ALA A 64 -11.03 -13.30 -3.24
CA ALA A 64 -12.26 -12.51 -3.06
C ALA A 64 -13.11 -13.06 -1.90
N GLY A 65 -13.68 -12.13 -1.12
CA GLY A 65 -14.44 -12.43 0.11
C GLY A 65 -13.56 -12.72 1.33
N GLN A 66 -12.24 -12.82 1.19
CA GLN A 66 -11.33 -13.00 2.31
C GLN A 66 -10.86 -11.67 2.88
N LYS A 67 -10.57 -11.66 4.19
CA LYS A 67 -10.00 -10.52 4.89
C LYS A 67 -8.86 -10.93 5.80
N LEU A 68 -7.93 -10.03 6.00
CA LEU A 68 -6.83 -10.09 6.95
C LEU A 68 -7.04 -9.00 7.99
N VAL A 69 -6.94 -9.35 9.27
CA VAL A 69 -6.95 -8.39 10.37
C VAL A 69 -5.63 -8.51 11.09
N LYS A 70 -4.91 -7.39 11.21
CA LYS A 70 -3.65 -7.31 11.96
C LYS A 70 -3.63 -6.02 12.76
N TYR A 71 -3.58 -6.14 14.09
CA TYR A 71 -3.69 -5.00 15.00
C TYR A 71 -4.94 -4.15 14.70
N GLN A 72 -4.76 -2.89 14.35
CA GLN A 72 -5.81 -1.92 14.04
C GLN A 72 -6.12 -1.86 12.54
N ILE A 73 -5.44 -2.66 11.71
CA ILE A 73 -5.65 -2.67 10.26
C ILE A 73 -6.50 -3.87 9.87
N THR A 74 -7.57 -3.61 9.13
CA THR A 74 -8.36 -4.63 8.45
C THR A 74 -8.25 -4.44 6.95
N CYS A 75 -7.79 -5.46 6.24
CA CYS A 75 -7.74 -5.51 4.79
C CYS A 75 -8.69 -6.58 4.26
N ALA A 76 -9.45 -6.30 3.21
CA ALA A 76 -10.35 -7.25 2.57
C ALA A 76 -10.16 -7.21 1.05
N VAL A 77 -10.32 -8.37 0.42
CA VAL A 77 -10.35 -8.50 -1.04
C VAL A 77 -11.80 -8.68 -1.46
N GLY A 78 -12.29 -7.77 -2.29
CA GLY A 78 -13.59 -7.85 -2.94
C GLY A 78 -13.50 -8.49 -4.32
N ASP A 79 -14.63 -8.50 -5.02
CA ASP A 79 -14.69 -8.93 -6.41
C ASP A 79 -13.85 -8.01 -7.32
N ASP A 80 -13.58 -8.48 -8.55
CA ASP A 80 -12.79 -7.76 -9.57
C ASP A 80 -11.38 -7.35 -9.11
N GLY A 81 -10.81 -8.06 -8.14
CA GLY A 81 -9.47 -7.77 -7.61
C GLY A 81 -9.40 -6.46 -6.81
N LEU A 82 -10.52 -5.95 -6.32
CA LEU A 82 -10.54 -4.82 -5.39
C LEU A 82 -9.91 -5.24 -4.05
N THR A 83 -8.98 -4.46 -3.53
CA THR A 83 -8.44 -4.65 -2.17
C THR A 83 -8.64 -3.37 -1.38
N ALA A 84 -9.32 -3.43 -0.24
CA ALA A 84 -9.52 -2.28 0.64
C ALA A 84 -8.89 -2.54 2.00
N CYS A 85 -8.16 -1.57 2.54
CA CYS A 85 -7.58 -1.60 3.87
C CYS A 85 -8.04 -0.39 4.67
N VAL A 86 -8.43 -0.60 5.92
CA VAL A 86 -8.86 0.44 6.84
C VAL A 86 -8.14 0.31 8.18
N ASN A 87 -7.69 1.44 8.73
CA ASN A 87 -7.31 1.55 10.12
C ASN A 87 -8.55 1.84 10.95
N THR A 88 -8.96 0.89 11.80
CA THR A 88 -10.19 0.99 12.58
C THR A 88 -10.12 2.01 13.71
N VAL A 89 -8.94 2.53 14.04
CA VAL A 89 -8.78 3.57 15.07
C VAL A 89 -8.90 4.96 14.47
N THR A 90 -8.30 5.18 13.31
CA THR A 90 -8.29 6.50 12.67
C THR A 90 -9.41 6.67 11.65
N ASN A 91 -10.08 5.58 11.25
CA ASN A 91 -11.06 5.52 10.15
C ASN A 91 -10.50 5.97 8.79
N HIS A 92 -9.18 6.04 8.66
CA HIS A 92 -8.49 6.27 7.40
C HIS A 92 -8.14 4.95 6.73
N GLY A 93 -8.00 4.97 5.42
CA GLY A 93 -7.72 3.77 4.66
C GLY A 93 -7.35 4.02 3.21
N PHE A 94 -7.31 2.93 2.46
CA PHE A 94 -7.02 2.97 1.04
C PHE A 94 -7.74 1.83 0.32
N VAL A 95 -8.01 2.06 -0.95
CA VAL A 95 -8.56 1.06 -1.86
C VAL A 95 -7.66 0.96 -3.08
N LEU A 96 -7.32 -0.28 -3.42
CA LEU A 96 -6.57 -0.67 -4.60
C LEU A 96 -7.52 -1.32 -5.59
N ARG A 97 -7.60 -0.76 -6.80
CA ARG A 97 -8.38 -1.32 -7.91
C ARG A 97 -7.74 -0.94 -9.24
N GLN A 98 -7.81 -1.83 -10.21
CA GLN A 98 -7.23 -1.61 -11.54
C GLN A 98 -7.72 -0.35 -12.24
N THR A 99 -8.98 0.03 -12.03
CA THR A 99 -9.59 1.20 -12.68
C THR A 99 -9.35 2.52 -11.96
N GLY A 100 -8.75 2.49 -10.77
CA GLY A 100 -8.48 3.69 -9.97
C GLY A 100 -8.36 3.34 -8.48
N SER A 101 -7.21 3.69 -7.90
CA SER A 101 -6.94 3.52 -6.47
C SER A 101 -7.07 4.87 -5.75
N TRP A 102 -7.53 4.88 -4.50
CA TRP A 102 -7.66 6.10 -3.70
C TRP A 102 -7.37 5.86 -2.22
N THR A 103 -7.11 6.93 -1.49
CA THR A 103 -6.98 6.94 -0.03
C THR A 103 -8.07 7.84 0.57
N PHE A 104 -8.40 7.63 1.84
CA PHE A 104 -9.38 8.41 2.59
C PHE A 104 -8.99 8.51 4.06
#